data_AF-A0A1R3JZ36-F1
#
_entry.id   AF-A0A1R3JZ36-F1
#
_cell.length_a   1.000
_cell.length_b   1.000
_cell.length_c   1.000
_cell.angle_alpha   90.00
_cell.angle_beta   90.00
_cell.angle_gamma   90.00
#
_symmetry.space_group_name_H-M   'P 1'
#
loop_
_entity.id
_entity.type
_entity.pdbx_description
1 polymer ?
#
loop_
_entity_poly.entity_id
_entity_poly.type
_entity_poly.pdbx_seq_one_letter_code
_entity_poly.pdbx_strand_id
1 'polypeptide(L)'
;MELSKLFIALFIFQVLFPCQISIQAAPANSNLFREYIGAEFNNVKFADVPINSDVEFHFILSFAIDYDNSDSPSPTNGKFNVFWDSDNLSPSQVSSIKNSNSNVKVALSLGGDSVGNGYAYFNPSSIDSWVSNAVSSLTSIIQEYNLDGIDIDYEHFQADPDTFAECIGRLITTLKKNGVISFASIAPFDDDDVQSHYKALWKSYGDIIDYVNFQFYAYDQGTTVSQFINYFNIQSVNYNGGKVLVSFISDGSGGLSPQNGFFTACNRLKSQNKLHGIFVWSADDSMRNDFRYEKQSQALLAISH
;
A
#
# COMPACT_ATOMS: atom_id res chain seq x y z
N MET A 1 31.13 -16.56 -76.06
CA MET A 1 31.83 -15.25 -76.02
C MET A 1 30.87 -14.26 -75.40
N GLU A 2 30.91 -14.09 -74.09
CA GLU A 2 31.78 -13.13 -73.38
C GLU A 2 31.13 -11.74 -73.26
N LEU A 3 30.75 -11.45 -72.01
CA LEU A 3 30.54 -10.17 -71.29
C LEU A 3 29.75 -9.00 -71.89
N SER A 4 28.73 -8.56 -71.12
CA SER A 4 28.71 -7.22 -70.49
C SER A 4 27.57 -7.16 -69.45
N LYS A 5 27.84 -7.30 -68.15
CA LYS A 5 27.98 -6.21 -67.15
C LYS A 5 26.96 -5.07 -67.28
N LEU A 6 25.94 -5.09 -66.42
CA LEU A 6 25.36 -3.87 -65.88
C LEU A 6 24.96 -4.10 -64.41
N PHE A 7 25.78 -3.59 -63.50
CA PHE A 7 25.44 -3.46 -62.09
C PHE A 7 24.49 -2.27 -61.94
N ILE A 8 23.27 -2.51 -61.47
CA ILE A 8 22.37 -1.46 -60.99
C ILE A 8 22.33 -1.59 -59.47
N ALA A 9 23.02 -0.70 -58.77
CA ALA A 9 22.90 -0.54 -57.33
C ALA A 9 21.64 0.28 -57.03
N LEU A 10 20.61 -0.36 -56.47
CA LEU A 10 19.45 0.34 -55.90
C LEU A 10 19.81 0.82 -54.49
N PHE A 11 19.95 2.13 -54.31
CA PHE A 11 19.95 2.76 -52.99
C PHE A 11 18.50 2.88 -52.52
N ILE A 12 18.13 2.10 -51.50
CA ILE A 12 16.87 2.29 -50.77
C ILE A 12 17.18 3.23 -49.60
N PHE A 13 16.72 4.48 -49.69
CA PHE A 13 16.65 5.39 -48.55
C PHE A 13 15.52 4.91 -47.63
N GLN A 14 15.86 4.24 -46.52
CA GLN A 14 14.92 4.03 -45.42
C GLN A 14 14.76 5.34 -44.66
N VAL A 15 13.64 6.02 -44.87
CA VAL A 15 13.19 7.13 -44.03
C VAL A 15 12.72 6.53 -42.71
N LEU A 16 13.56 6.59 -41.69
CA LEU A 16 13.18 6.33 -40.30
C LEU A 16 12.27 7.48 -39.84
N PHE A 17 10.97 7.24 -39.78
CA PHE A 17 10.06 8.08 -39.01
C PHE A 17 10.34 7.83 -37.53
N PRO A 18 10.82 8.81 -36.75
CA PRO A 18 10.81 8.69 -35.31
C PRO A 18 9.33 8.71 -34.88
N CYS A 19 8.78 7.53 -34.60
CA CYS A 19 7.53 7.42 -33.86
C CYS A 19 7.85 7.87 -32.43
N GLN A 20 7.80 9.18 -32.19
CA GLN A 20 7.74 9.71 -30.83
C GLN A 20 6.37 9.30 -30.28
N ILE A 21 6.31 8.11 -29.69
CA ILE A 21 5.26 7.76 -28.76
C ILE A 21 5.47 8.69 -27.58
N SER A 22 4.79 9.84 -27.60
CA SER A 22 4.56 10.60 -26.38
C SER A 22 3.73 9.69 -25.50
N ILE A 23 4.37 9.00 -24.57
CA ILE A 23 3.70 8.42 -23.42
C ILE A 23 3.22 9.63 -22.63
N GLN A 24 2.03 10.12 -22.95
CA GLN A 24 1.27 10.93 -22.02
C GLN A 24 1.06 10.02 -20.82
N ALA A 25 1.83 10.25 -19.74
CA ALA A 25 1.53 9.66 -18.45
C ALA A 25 0.04 9.95 -18.18
N ALA A 26 -0.74 8.91 -17.92
CA ALA A 26 -2.11 9.10 -17.45
C ALA A 26 -2.07 10.13 -16.30
N PRO A 27 -3.00 11.09 -16.26
CA PRO A 27 -3.03 12.05 -15.15
C PRO A 27 -2.99 11.25 -13.85
N ALA A 28 -2.00 11.54 -13.01
CA ALA A 28 -1.86 10.86 -11.73
C ALA A 28 -3.13 11.20 -10.93
N ASN A 29 -4.09 10.28 -10.91
CA ASN A 29 -5.39 10.56 -10.33
C ASN A 29 -5.18 10.65 -8.82
N SER A 30 -5.19 11.87 -8.29
CA SER A 30 -4.94 12.18 -6.89
C SER A 30 -6.16 11.86 -6.03
N ASN A 31 -7.01 10.91 -6.43
CA ASN A 31 -8.31 10.67 -5.84
C ASN A 31 -8.36 9.37 -5.02
N LEU A 32 -7.22 8.78 -4.67
CA LEU A 32 -7.14 7.60 -3.82
C LEU A 32 -7.26 7.97 -2.34
N PHE A 33 -8.22 7.36 -1.66
CA PHE A 33 -8.36 7.36 -0.21
C PHE A 33 -8.25 5.93 0.31
N ARG A 34 -7.51 5.73 1.40
CA ARG A 34 -7.38 4.40 2.04
C ARG A 34 -7.60 4.48 3.55
N GLU A 35 -8.21 3.45 4.12
CA GLU A 35 -8.54 3.39 5.54
C GLU A 35 -8.13 2.04 6.12
N TYR A 36 -7.21 2.03 7.09
CA TYR A 36 -6.93 0.83 7.88
C TYR A 36 -8.06 0.60 8.90
N ILE A 37 -8.44 -0.67 9.12
CA ILE A 37 -9.58 -1.03 9.95
C ILE A 37 -9.43 -2.44 10.57
N GLY A 38 -9.85 -2.58 11.83
CA GLY A 38 -10.12 -3.86 12.48
C GLY A 38 -9.08 -4.37 13.46
N ALA A 39 -7.99 -3.64 13.69
CA ALA A 39 -6.88 -4.09 14.53
C ALA A 39 -7.19 -4.03 16.03
N GLU A 40 -8.10 -3.15 16.45
CA GLU A 40 -8.28 -2.82 17.87
C GLU A 40 -9.49 -3.49 18.52
N PHE A 41 -10.30 -4.23 17.75
CA PHE A 41 -11.51 -4.89 18.23
C PHE A 41 -12.50 -3.92 18.91
N ASN A 42 -12.54 -2.68 18.43
CA ASN A 42 -13.42 -1.62 18.92
C ASN A 42 -14.86 -1.72 18.36
N ASN A 43 -15.20 -2.81 17.66
CA ASN A 43 -16.50 -3.05 17.00
C ASN A 43 -16.84 -2.09 15.84
N VAL A 44 -15.84 -1.46 15.24
CA VAL A 44 -16.02 -0.65 14.02
C VAL A 44 -16.40 -1.55 12.84
N LYS A 45 -17.34 -1.08 12.01
CA LYS A 45 -17.80 -1.77 10.80
C LYS A 45 -17.53 -0.92 9.57
N PHE A 46 -17.44 -1.57 8.40
CA PHE A 46 -17.34 -0.87 7.12
C PHE A 46 -18.44 0.19 6.90
N ALA A 47 -19.66 -0.07 7.41
CA ALA A 47 -20.80 0.82 7.25
C ALA A 47 -20.72 2.09 8.13
N ASP A 48 -19.85 2.10 9.14
CA ASP A 48 -19.64 3.27 9.99
C ASP A 48 -18.74 4.30 9.31
N VAL A 49 -17.81 3.82 8.46
CA VAL A 49 -16.84 4.67 7.75
C VAL A 49 -17.52 5.37 6.57
N PRO A 50 -17.45 6.71 6.48
CA PRO A 50 -18.06 7.46 5.39
C PRO A 50 -17.33 7.20 4.08
N ILE A 51 -18.09 6.96 3.01
CA ILE A 51 -17.56 6.71 1.66
C ILE A 51 -18.10 7.78 0.70
N ASN A 52 -17.20 8.57 0.14
CA ASN A 52 -17.47 9.47 -0.97
C ASN A 52 -17.38 8.70 -2.29
N SER A 53 -18.38 8.81 -3.17
CA SER A 53 -18.40 8.09 -4.46
C SER A 53 -17.38 8.62 -5.48
N ASP A 54 -16.84 9.83 -5.26
CA ASP A 54 -15.96 10.52 -6.21
C ASP A 54 -14.46 10.21 -5.99
N VAL A 55 -14.14 9.33 -5.03
CA VAL A 55 -12.77 8.87 -4.73
C VAL A 55 -12.63 7.37 -5.03
N GLU A 56 -11.42 6.91 -5.36
CA GLU A 56 -11.09 5.48 -5.28
C GLU A 56 -10.88 5.15 -3.80
N PHE A 57 -11.68 4.23 -3.24
CA PHE A 57 -11.70 3.98 -1.81
C PHE A 57 -11.18 2.58 -1.49
N HIS A 58 -10.11 2.46 -0.72
CA HIS A 58 -9.58 1.17 -0.28
C HIS A 58 -9.70 1.01 1.23
N PHE A 59 -10.46 0.01 1.69
CA PHE A 59 -10.27 -0.49 3.05
C PHE A 59 -9.05 -1.40 3.10
N ILE A 60 -8.35 -1.42 4.23
CA ILE A 60 -7.23 -2.33 4.51
C ILE A 60 -7.49 -3.00 5.86
N LEU A 61 -7.82 -4.29 5.83
CA LEU A 61 -8.04 -5.10 7.02
C LEU A 61 -6.72 -5.31 7.77
N SER A 62 -6.68 -4.98 9.04
CA SER A 62 -5.48 -5.05 9.89
C SER A 62 -5.70 -6.04 11.04
N PHE A 63 -5.04 -7.20 11.10
CA PHE A 63 -3.96 -7.70 10.22
C PHE A 63 -4.14 -9.18 9.88
N ALA A 64 -3.51 -9.63 8.81
CA ALA A 64 -3.12 -11.03 8.67
C ALA A 64 -1.66 -11.18 9.13
N ILE A 65 -1.40 -12.14 10.02
CA ILE A 65 -0.08 -12.34 10.62
C ILE A 65 0.32 -13.80 10.45
N ASP A 66 1.56 -14.08 10.05
CA ASP A 66 2.08 -15.45 9.93
C ASP A 66 2.51 -16.03 11.29
N TYR A 67 1.65 -15.86 12.28
CA TYR A 67 1.74 -16.38 13.63
C TYR A 67 0.55 -17.30 13.93
N ASP A 68 0.70 -18.27 14.81
CA ASP A 68 -0.40 -19.12 15.24
C ASP A 68 -1.39 -18.38 16.18
N ASN A 69 -2.62 -18.89 16.29
CA ASN A 69 -3.68 -18.31 17.13
C ASN A 69 -3.70 -18.89 18.56
N SER A 70 -2.55 -19.37 19.07
CA SER A 70 -2.49 -19.86 20.45
C SER A 70 -2.43 -18.70 21.47
N ASP A 71 -2.58 -19.00 22.75
CA ASP A 71 -2.42 -18.01 23.85
C ASP A 71 -1.01 -17.41 23.92
N SER A 72 -0.02 -18.01 23.25
CA SER A 72 1.35 -17.51 23.15
C SER A 72 1.82 -17.65 21.69
N PRO A 73 1.37 -16.74 20.81
CA PRO A 73 1.58 -16.84 19.37
C PRO A 73 3.05 -17.01 18.99
N SER A 74 3.32 -17.90 18.02
CA SER A 74 4.65 -18.13 17.48
C SER A 74 4.70 -18.05 15.94
N PRO A 75 5.84 -17.66 15.33
CA PRO A 75 5.98 -17.60 13.88
C PRO A 75 5.72 -18.95 13.21
N THR A 76 5.00 -18.92 12.09
CA THR A 76 4.55 -20.12 11.36
C THR A 76 5.23 -20.29 10.00
N ASN A 77 6.29 -19.52 9.75
CA ASN A 77 7.04 -19.51 8.50
C ASN A 77 6.13 -19.22 7.28
N GLY A 78 5.44 -18.08 7.31
CA GLY A 78 4.61 -17.61 6.20
C GLY A 78 3.21 -18.20 6.12
N LYS A 79 2.70 -18.90 7.15
CA LYS A 79 1.29 -19.36 7.16
C LYS A 79 0.42 -18.30 7.85
N PHE A 80 -0.14 -17.41 7.06
CA PHE A 80 -0.94 -16.30 7.57
C PHE A 80 -2.26 -16.76 8.19
N ASN A 81 -2.60 -16.18 9.34
CA ASN A 81 -3.88 -16.27 10.02
C ASN A 81 -4.51 -14.88 10.17
N VAL A 82 -5.82 -14.84 10.41
CA VAL A 82 -6.62 -13.61 10.57
C VAL A 82 -6.54 -13.12 12.02
N PHE A 83 -6.14 -11.86 12.22
CA PHE A 83 -6.03 -11.19 13.52
C PHE A 83 -6.86 -9.89 13.61
N TRP A 84 -7.67 -9.54 12.61
CA TRP A 84 -8.65 -8.46 12.73
C TRP A 84 -9.96 -8.94 13.37
N ASP A 85 -10.81 -7.98 13.75
CA ASP A 85 -12.18 -8.21 14.24
C ASP A 85 -13.10 -8.83 13.18
N SER A 86 -12.94 -10.13 12.93
CA SER A 86 -13.68 -10.87 11.91
C SER A 86 -15.17 -11.05 12.22
N ASP A 87 -15.59 -10.81 13.47
CA ASP A 87 -16.99 -10.78 13.87
C ASP A 87 -17.70 -9.54 13.29
N ASN A 88 -16.99 -8.42 13.18
CA ASN A 88 -17.51 -7.17 12.60
C ASN A 88 -17.06 -6.92 11.15
N LEU A 89 -16.05 -7.63 10.67
CA LEU A 89 -15.44 -7.48 9.34
C LEU A 89 -15.35 -8.82 8.58
N SER A 90 -16.43 -9.60 8.61
CA SER A 90 -16.56 -10.92 7.98
C SER A 90 -16.54 -10.88 6.44
N PRO A 91 -16.35 -12.03 5.77
CA PRO A 91 -16.45 -12.13 4.30
C PRO A 91 -17.76 -11.59 3.71
N SER A 92 -18.86 -11.80 4.42
CA SER A 92 -20.18 -11.33 4.00
C SER A 92 -20.28 -9.79 4.05
N GLN A 93 -19.65 -9.16 5.03
CA GLN A 93 -19.61 -7.71 5.18
C GLN A 93 -18.68 -7.06 4.16
N VAL A 94 -17.53 -7.68 3.83
CA VAL A 94 -16.67 -7.27 2.71
C VAL A 94 -17.45 -7.30 1.40
N SER A 95 -18.17 -8.39 1.13
CA SER A 95 -18.98 -8.51 -0.08
C SER A 95 -20.10 -7.46 -0.11
N SER A 96 -20.77 -7.21 1.02
CA SER A 96 -21.85 -6.25 1.14
C SER A 96 -21.40 -4.81 0.88
N ILE A 97 -20.25 -4.39 1.43
CA ILE A 97 -19.77 -3.02 1.26
C ILE A 97 -19.33 -2.76 -0.18
N LYS A 98 -18.67 -3.74 -0.83
CA LYS A 98 -18.26 -3.66 -2.24
C LYS A 98 -19.47 -3.63 -3.18
N ASN A 99 -20.49 -4.44 -2.92
CA ASN A 99 -21.72 -4.45 -3.72
C ASN A 99 -22.52 -3.14 -3.59
N SER A 100 -22.42 -2.47 -2.44
CA SER A 100 -23.11 -1.20 -2.20
C SER A 100 -22.35 0.02 -2.72
N ASN A 101 -21.04 -0.11 -2.97
CA ASN A 101 -20.16 0.98 -3.37
C ASN A 101 -19.17 0.51 -4.45
N SER A 102 -19.45 0.80 -5.72
CA SER A 102 -18.63 0.33 -6.85
C SER A 102 -17.21 0.89 -6.89
N ASN A 103 -16.93 1.95 -6.14
CA ASN A 103 -15.61 2.56 -6.01
C ASN A 103 -14.77 1.98 -4.85
N VAL A 104 -15.31 1.02 -4.10
CA VAL A 104 -14.64 0.38 -2.96
C VAL A 104 -13.88 -0.88 -3.39
N LYS A 105 -12.61 -0.96 -2.96
CA LYS A 105 -11.84 -2.19 -2.87
C LYS A 105 -11.48 -2.49 -1.42
N VAL A 106 -11.21 -3.74 -1.10
CA VAL A 106 -10.78 -4.18 0.23
C VAL A 106 -9.51 -5.01 0.12
N ALA A 107 -8.46 -4.60 0.80
CA ALA A 107 -7.22 -5.35 0.96
C ALA A 107 -7.04 -5.85 2.39
N LEU A 108 -5.98 -6.61 2.62
CA LEU A 108 -5.51 -6.98 3.96
C LEU A 108 -4.04 -6.55 4.12
N SER A 109 -3.67 -6.10 5.33
CA SER A 109 -2.29 -5.78 5.69
C SER A 109 -1.59 -6.97 6.36
N LEU A 110 -0.33 -7.19 6.00
CA LEU A 110 0.52 -8.27 6.49
C LEU A 110 1.47 -7.77 7.58
N GLY A 111 1.50 -8.44 8.73
CA GLY A 111 2.44 -8.11 9.81
C GLY A 111 1.79 -7.27 10.91
N GLY A 112 2.14 -5.98 10.96
CA GLY A 112 1.86 -5.06 12.07
C GLY A 112 2.98 -5.05 13.12
N ASP A 113 2.83 -4.19 14.13
CA ASP A 113 3.77 -4.05 15.24
C ASP A 113 3.81 -5.29 16.15
N SER A 114 2.65 -5.76 16.62
CA SER A 114 2.57 -6.74 17.70
C SER A 114 1.55 -7.87 17.46
N VAL A 115 1.78 -8.99 18.16
CA VAL A 115 0.89 -10.15 18.21
C VAL A 115 0.94 -10.77 19.62
N GLY A 116 -0.22 -10.86 20.26
CA GLY A 116 -0.30 -11.23 21.68
C GLY A 116 0.42 -10.21 22.57
N ASN A 117 1.43 -10.66 23.34
CA ASN A 117 2.20 -9.81 24.25
C ASN A 117 3.60 -9.44 23.71
N GLY A 118 3.89 -9.66 22.42
CA GLY A 118 5.19 -9.42 21.83
C GLY A 118 5.12 -8.90 20.40
N TYR A 119 6.28 -8.64 19.80
CA TYR A 119 6.37 -8.13 18.43
C TYR A 119 6.09 -9.21 17.37
N ALA A 120 5.44 -8.78 16.28
CA ALA A 120 5.20 -9.61 15.10
C ALA A 120 6.42 -9.56 14.16
N TYR A 121 7.40 -10.43 14.42
CA TYR A 121 8.63 -10.49 13.64
C TYR A 121 8.42 -11.15 12.28
N PHE A 122 8.96 -10.54 11.23
CA PHE A 122 9.25 -11.22 9.97
C PHE A 122 10.36 -12.27 10.20
N ASN A 123 10.00 -13.56 10.20
CA ASN A 123 10.90 -14.65 10.59
C ASN A 123 10.80 -15.88 9.67
N PRO A 124 11.30 -15.80 8.42
CA PRO A 124 11.30 -16.92 7.48
C PRO A 124 12.33 -18.00 7.87
N SER A 125 11.95 -19.28 7.77
CA SER A 125 12.90 -20.40 7.91
C SER A 125 13.77 -20.58 6.66
N SER A 126 13.20 -20.31 5.48
CA SER A 126 13.90 -20.15 4.21
C SER A 126 12.98 -19.43 3.23
N ILE A 127 13.55 -18.69 2.27
CA ILE A 127 12.80 -17.93 1.27
C ILE A 127 11.76 -18.81 0.57
N ASP A 128 12.15 -19.97 0.05
CA ASP A 128 11.25 -20.83 -0.71
C ASP A 128 10.08 -21.36 0.14
N SER A 129 10.36 -21.82 1.36
CA SER A 129 9.33 -22.36 2.24
C SER A 129 8.35 -21.28 2.72
N TRP A 130 8.87 -20.09 3.07
CA TRP A 130 8.05 -18.97 3.51
C TRP A 130 7.15 -18.50 2.37
N VAL A 131 7.71 -18.28 1.17
CA VAL A 131 6.95 -17.85 -0.02
C VAL A 131 5.87 -18.87 -0.38
N SER A 132 6.19 -20.17 -0.36
CA SER A 132 5.20 -21.22 -0.66
C SER A 132 4.03 -21.20 0.34
N ASN A 133 4.32 -21.06 1.64
CA ASN A 133 3.30 -20.99 2.68
C ASN A 133 2.47 -19.70 2.56
N ALA A 134 3.13 -18.57 2.30
CA ALA A 134 2.51 -17.25 2.20
C ALA A 134 1.56 -17.19 1.00
N VAL A 135 2.03 -17.60 -0.17
CA VAL A 135 1.18 -17.67 -1.38
C VAL A 135 -0.03 -18.56 -1.13
N SER A 136 0.15 -19.75 -0.55
CA SER A 136 -0.96 -20.68 -0.31
C SER A 136 -1.97 -20.15 0.69
N SER A 137 -1.52 -19.67 1.86
CA SER A 137 -2.42 -19.22 2.94
C SER A 137 -3.14 -17.92 2.57
N LEU A 138 -2.42 -16.94 2.01
CA LEU A 138 -3.02 -15.68 1.58
C LEU A 138 -3.98 -15.86 0.41
N THR A 139 -3.69 -16.76 -0.54
CA THR A 139 -4.66 -17.06 -1.62
C THR A 139 -5.98 -17.55 -1.04
N SER A 140 -5.95 -18.43 -0.04
CA SER A 140 -7.17 -18.91 0.63
C SER A 140 -7.93 -17.77 1.32
N ILE A 141 -7.24 -16.94 2.11
CA ILE A 141 -7.86 -15.80 2.83
C ILE A 141 -8.46 -14.80 1.84
N ILE A 142 -7.71 -14.43 0.79
CA ILE A 142 -8.14 -13.46 -0.22
C ILE A 142 -9.38 -13.96 -0.96
N GLN A 143 -9.43 -15.24 -1.32
CA GLN A 143 -10.59 -15.82 -2.00
C GLN A 143 -11.81 -15.93 -1.07
N GLU A 144 -11.60 -16.32 0.20
CA GLU A 144 -12.67 -16.42 1.18
C GLU A 144 -13.32 -15.05 1.44
N TYR A 145 -12.51 -14.01 1.65
CA TYR A 145 -12.99 -12.66 1.96
C TYR A 145 -13.32 -11.83 0.71
N ASN A 146 -13.05 -12.33 -0.50
CA ASN A 146 -13.22 -11.60 -1.76
C ASN A 146 -12.41 -10.28 -1.79
N LEU A 147 -11.13 -10.36 -1.41
CA LEU A 147 -10.21 -9.23 -1.30
C LEU A 147 -9.53 -8.91 -2.63
N ASP A 148 -9.11 -7.66 -2.80
CA ASP A 148 -8.60 -7.10 -4.05
C ASP A 148 -7.08 -6.88 -4.06
N GLY A 149 -6.44 -6.90 -2.89
CA GLY A 149 -5.03 -6.52 -2.74
C GLY A 149 -4.44 -6.91 -1.39
N ILE A 150 -3.13 -6.70 -1.27
CA ILE A 150 -2.38 -6.83 -0.01
C ILE A 150 -1.58 -5.56 0.27
N ASP A 151 -1.27 -5.36 1.55
CA ASP A 151 -0.35 -4.34 2.04
C ASP A 151 0.73 -5.01 2.90
N ILE A 152 1.98 -4.57 2.80
CA ILE A 152 3.10 -5.13 3.56
C ILE A 152 3.48 -4.16 4.67
N ASP A 153 3.34 -4.58 5.92
CA ASP A 153 3.45 -3.73 7.10
C ASP A 153 4.18 -4.44 8.26
N TYR A 154 5.22 -5.21 7.95
CA TYR A 154 6.14 -5.70 8.98
C TYR A 154 7.00 -4.55 9.51
N GLU A 155 7.13 -4.46 10.83
CA GLU A 155 7.91 -3.42 11.51
C GLU A 155 9.11 -3.99 12.29
N HIS A 156 9.18 -5.32 12.44
CA HIS A 156 10.23 -6.02 13.18
C HIS A 156 10.80 -7.17 12.37
N PHE A 157 12.12 -7.32 12.34
CA PHE A 157 12.79 -8.25 11.42
C PHE A 157 13.73 -9.23 12.15
N GLN A 158 13.66 -10.51 11.79
CA GLN A 158 14.67 -11.53 12.13
C GLN A 158 15.39 -12.08 10.89
N ALA A 159 15.25 -11.40 9.76
CA ALA A 159 15.97 -11.65 8.53
C ALA A 159 16.63 -10.36 8.06
N ASP A 160 17.64 -10.47 7.19
CA ASP A 160 18.29 -9.31 6.58
C ASP A 160 17.40 -8.67 5.48
N PRO A 161 17.71 -7.42 5.07
CA PRO A 161 16.97 -6.70 4.03
C PRO A 161 16.82 -7.43 2.70
N ASP A 162 17.83 -8.20 2.26
CA ASP A 162 17.77 -8.91 0.97
C ASP A 162 16.85 -10.13 1.07
N THR A 163 16.89 -10.86 2.19
CA THR A 163 15.98 -11.97 2.47
C THR A 163 14.52 -11.49 2.56
N PHE A 164 14.27 -10.37 3.25
CA PHE A 164 12.94 -9.74 3.29
C PHE A 164 12.47 -9.33 1.89
N ALA A 165 13.31 -8.60 1.14
CA ALA A 165 13.00 -8.15 -0.20
C ALA A 165 12.64 -9.30 -1.15
N GLU A 166 13.40 -10.41 -1.09
CA GLU A 166 13.18 -11.57 -1.94
C GLU A 166 11.89 -12.33 -1.58
N CYS A 167 11.63 -12.53 -0.28
CA CYS A 167 10.39 -13.16 0.19
C CYS A 167 9.14 -12.37 -0.25
N ILE A 168 9.11 -11.08 0.06
CA ILE A 168 7.96 -10.22 -0.23
C ILE A 168 7.81 -9.99 -1.73
N GLY A 169 8.91 -9.74 -2.45
CA GLY A 169 8.90 -9.55 -3.89
C GLY A 169 8.35 -10.76 -4.65
N ARG A 170 8.79 -11.98 -4.29
CA ARG A 170 8.27 -13.23 -4.88
C ARG A 170 6.82 -13.49 -4.51
N LEU A 171 6.39 -13.16 -3.30
CA LEU A 171 4.99 -13.24 -2.87
C LEU A 171 4.11 -12.35 -3.77
N ILE A 172 4.40 -11.05 -3.85
CA ILE A 172 3.62 -10.07 -4.64
C ILE A 172 3.60 -10.49 -6.11
N THR A 173 4.75 -10.84 -6.68
CA THR A 173 4.89 -11.31 -8.07
C THR A 173 3.97 -12.49 -8.33
N THR A 174 3.97 -13.49 -7.44
CA THR A 174 3.19 -14.72 -7.62
C THR A 174 1.70 -14.45 -7.50
N LEU A 175 1.27 -13.69 -6.50
CA LEU A 175 -0.15 -13.36 -6.32
C LEU A 175 -0.70 -12.54 -7.50
N LYS A 176 0.04 -11.54 -8.01
CA LYS A 176 -0.35 -10.79 -9.21
C LYS A 176 -0.39 -11.68 -10.46
N LYS A 177 0.65 -12.49 -10.69
CA LYS A 177 0.72 -13.40 -11.85
C LYS A 177 -0.42 -14.41 -11.87
N ASN A 178 -0.85 -14.88 -10.71
CA ASN A 178 -1.95 -15.81 -10.56
C ASN A 178 -3.34 -15.13 -10.62
N GLY A 179 -3.39 -13.80 -10.71
CA GLY A 179 -4.65 -13.03 -10.73
C GLY A 179 -5.38 -13.04 -9.39
N VAL A 180 -4.69 -13.33 -8.29
CA VAL A 180 -5.27 -13.39 -6.93
C VAL A 180 -5.47 -11.97 -6.38
N ILE A 181 -4.56 -11.05 -6.70
CA ILE A 181 -4.64 -9.64 -6.31
C ILE A 181 -4.54 -8.72 -7.53
N SER A 182 -5.18 -7.56 -7.42
CA SER A 182 -5.12 -6.49 -8.43
C SER A 182 -4.11 -5.40 -8.08
N PHE A 183 -3.82 -5.20 -6.78
CA PHE A 183 -2.82 -4.23 -6.32
C PHE A 183 -2.05 -4.73 -5.10
N ALA A 184 -0.88 -4.14 -4.86
CA ALA A 184 -0.06 -4.31 -3.67
C ALA A 184 0.47 -2.96 -3.18
N SER A 185 0.64 -2.81 -1.88
CA SER A 185 1.32 -1.67 -1.26
C SER A 185 2.29 -2.07 -0.18
N ILE A 186 3.14 -1.12 0.23
CA ILE A 186 4.07 -1.25 1.35
C ILE A 186 3.84 -0.09 2.34
N ALA A 187 4.04 -0.31 3.63
CA ALA A 187 3.78 0.67 4.69
C ALA A 187 5.02 1.03 5.54
N PRO A 188 6.12 1.53 4.93
CA PRO A 188 7.32 1.91 5.67
C PRO A 188 7.14 3.19 6.50
N PHE A 189 8.02 3.38 7.47
CA PHE A 189 8.17 4.63 8.23
C PHE A 189 9.63 4.98 8.47
N ASP A 190 9.90 6.14 9.10
CA ASP A 190 11.26 6.68 9.25
C ASP A 190 12.02 6.09 10.45
N ASP A 191 12.25 4.78 10.39
CA ASP A 191 13.14 4.02 11.26
C ASP A 191 14.25 3.38 10.43
N ASP A 192 15.46 3.29 10.98
CA ASP A 192 16.63 2.81 10.24
C ASP A 192 16.48 1.35 9.77
N ASP A 193 15.94 0.48 10.63
CA ASP A 193 15.80 -0.95 10.31
C ASP A 193 14.68 -1.13 9.29
N VAL A 194 13.51 -0.52 9.53
CA VAL A 194 12.37 -0.52 8.60
C VAL A 194 12.78 0.05 7.23
N GLN A 195 13.40 1.23 7.19
CA GLN A 195 13.83 1.84 5.93
C GLN A 195 14.80 0.95 5.18
N SER A 196 15.75 0.30 5.86
CA SER A 196 16.72 -0.57 5.19
C SER A 196 16.03 -1.72 4.45
N HIS A 197 15.04 -2.36 5.07
CA HIS A 197 14.25 -3.48 4.52
C HIS A 197 13.34 -3.03 3.37
N TYR A 198 12.53 -1.99 3.57
CA TYR A 198 11.59 -1.53 2.54
C TYR A 198 12.28 -0.86 1.34
N LYS A 199 13.43 -0.21 1.53
CA LYS A 199 14.23 0.31 0.41
C LYS A 199 14.90 -0.81 -0.38
N ALA A 200 15.34 -1.89 0.26
CA ALA A 200 15.83 -3.09 -0.43
C ALA A 200 14.73 -3.74 -1.28
N LEU A 201 13.52 -3.86 -0.71
CA LEU A 201 12.33 -4.32 -1.44
C LEU A 201 12.00 -3.40 -2.62
N TRP A 202 11.91 -2.09 -2.40
CA TRP A 202 11.58 -1.13 -3.45
C TRP A 202 12.60 -1.14 -4.59
N LYS A 203 13.89 -1.21 -4.28
CA LYS A 203 14.97 -1.25 -5.28
C LYS A 203 14.86 -2.46 -6.20
N SER A 204 14.41 -3.60 -5.68
CA SER A 204 14.37 -4.88 -6.41
C SER A 204 13.02 -5.18 -7.06
N TYR A 205 11.94 -4.70 -6.44
CA TYR A 205 10.56 -5.06 -6.78
C TYR A 205 9.59 -3.85 -6.83
N GLY A 206 10.09 -2.61 -6.86
CA GLY A 206 9.25 -1.41 -6.91
C GLY A 206 8.28 -1.38 -8.10
N ASP A 207 8.63 -1.96 -9.24
CA ASP A 207 7.81 -1.98 -10.46
C ASP A 207 6.49 -2.78 -10.30
N ILE A 208 6.40 -3.67 -9.31
CA ILE A 208 5.19 -4.46 -9.04
C ILE A 208 4.40 -3.95 -7.82
N ILE A 209 4.85 -2.88 -7.17
CA ILE A 209 4.21 -2.27 -5.99
C ILE A 209 3.49 -1.00 -6.44
N ASP A 210 2.19 -0.90 -6.18
CA ASP A 210 1.36 0.17 -6.74
C ASP A 210 1.37 1.44 -5.88
N TYR A 211 1.51 1.29 -4.56
CA TYR A 211 1.44 2.39 -3.60
C TYR A 211 2.44 2.22 -2.46
N VAL A 212 2.93 3.36 -1.95
CA VAL A 212 3.73 3.42 -0.72
C VAL A 212 2.91 4.16 0.32
N ASN A 213 2.34 3.41 1.26
CA ASN A 213 1.64 3.90 2.44
C ASN A 213 2.64 4.39 3.49
N PHE A 214 3.44 5.41 3.16
CA PHE A 214 4.44 5.90 4.09
C PHE A 214 3.77 6.45 5.36
N GLN A 215 4.15 5.93 6.53
CA GLN A 215 3.50 6.28 7.79
C GLN A 215 4.04 7.62 8.33
N PHE A 216 3.56 8.74 7.77
CA PHE A 216 3.98 10.08 8.19
C PHE A 216 3.60 10.43 9.64
N TYR A 217 2.69 9.66 10.24
CA TYR A 217 2.35 9.77 11.66
C TYR A 217 3.41 9.19 12.59
N ALA A 218 4.38 8.42 12.09
CA ALA A 218 5.52 7.97 12.90
C ALA A 218 6.54 9.09 13.19
N TYR A 219 6.46 10.22 12.48
CA TYR A 219 7.21 11.42 12.84
C TYR A 219 6.70 12.02 14.15
N ASP A 220 7.54 12.81 14.82
CA ASP A 220 7.18 13.45 16.10
C ASP A 220 5.85 14.21 16.05
N GLN A 221 5.07 14.03 17.12
CA GLN A 221 3.86 14.82 17.36
C GLN A 221 4.19 16.31 17.33
N GLY A 222 3.36 17.09 16.63
CA GLY A 222 3.59 18.53 16.47
C GLY A 222 4.50 18.88 15.30
N THR A 223 4.80 17.92 14.42
CA THR A 223 5.39 18.18 13.11
C THR A 223 4.65 19.33 12.40
N THR A 224 5.40 20.31 11.92
CA THR A 224 4.85 21.47 11.20
C THR A 224 4.63 21.18 9.71
N VAL A 225 3.83 22.01 9.04
CA VAL A 225 3.63 21.92 7.57
C VAL A 225 4.95 21.93 6.80
N SER A 226 5.92 22.76 7.20
CA SER A 226 7.23 22.83 6.53
C SER A 226 8.05 21.56 6.72
N GLN A 227 8.07 21.00 7.94
CA GLN A 227 8.73 19.73 8.22
C GLN A 227 8.07 18.59 7.44
N PHE A 228 6.75 18.49 7.47
CA PHE A 228 6.00 17.48 6.73
C PHE A 228 6.32 17.50 5.23
N ILE A 229 6.34 18.68 4.59
CA ILE A 229 6.71 18.80 3.17
C ILE A 229 8.17 18.38 2.93
N ASN A 230 9.08 18.68 3.86
CA ASN A 230 10.46 18.22 3.76
C ASN A 230 10.56 16.69 3.84
N TYR A 231 9.90 16.09 4.84
CA TYR A 231 9.84 14.63 4.99
C TYR A 231 9.22 13.98 3.76
N PHE A 232 8.10 14.50 3.25
CA PHE A 232 7.49 14.00 2.02
C PHE A 232 8.46 13.99 0.83
N ASN A 233 9.26 15.04 0.65
CA ASN A 233 10.25 15.08 -0.43
C ASN A 233 11.38 14.06 -0.21
N ILE A 234 11.86 13.88 1.03
CA ILE A 234 12.86 12.87 1.37
C ILE A 234 12.33 11.47 1.04
N GLN A 235 11.13 11.14 1.47
CA GLN A 235 10.55 9.81 1.26
C GLN A 235 10.19 9.58 -0.20
N SER A 236 9.75 10.61 -0.93
CA SER A 236 9.58 10.53 -2.39
C SER A 236 10.88 10.20 -3.13
N VAL A 237 12.04 10.61 -2.60
CA VAL A 237 13.36 10.23 -3.17
C VAL A 237 13.72 8.80 -2.80
N ASN A 238 13.44 8.35 -1.57
CA ASN A 238 13.67 6.97 -1.14
C ASN A 238 12.88 5.96 -1.99
N TYR A 239 11.64 6.31 -2.37
CA TYR A 239 10.75 5.52 -3.21
C TYR A 239 10.56 6.15 -4.59
N ASN A 240 11.66 6.58 -5.22
CA ASN A 240 11.63 7.32 -6.48
C ASN A 240 10.84 6.59 -7.58
N GLY A 241 9.93 7.32 -8.23
CA GLY A 241 9.01 6.79 -9.24
C GLY A 241 7.74 6.15 -8.67
N GLY A 242 7.67 5.94 -7.35
CA GLY A 242 6.52 5.39 -6.65
C GLY A 242 5.45 6.42 -6.32
N LYS A 243 4.24 5.92 -5.99
CA LYS A 243 3.13 6.73 -5.48
C LYS A 243 3.18 6.76 -3.96
N VAL A 244 3.97 7.68 -3.40
CA VAL A 244 4.01 7.92 -1.95
C VAL A 244 2.75 8.66 -1.50
N LEU A 245 1.93 7.99 -0.69
CA LEU A 245 0.70 8.56 -0.14
C LEU A 245 1.00 9.33 1.14
N VAL A 246 0.26 10.40 1.40
CA VAL A 246 0.35 11.13 2.68
C VAL A 246 -0.60 10.52 3.71
N SER A 247 -0.28 10.66 4.99
CA SER A 247 -1.06 10.03 6.05
C SER A 247 -1.06 10.79 7.37
N PHE A 248 -2.03 10.44 8.20
CA PHE A 248 -2.10 10.85 9.59
C PHE A 248 -2.66 9.70 10.44
N ILE A 249 -2.40 9.77 11.74
CA ILE A 249 -3.00 8.88 12.73
C ILE A 249 -4.18 9.59 13.41
N SER A 250 -5.31 8.91 13.56
CA SER A 250 -6.57 9.49 14.03
C SER A 250 -6.65 9.61 15.56
N ASP A 251 -5.80 8.87 16.29
CA ASP A 251 -5.64 9.06 17.73
C ASP A 251 -4.94 10.38 18.09
N GLY A 252 -4.18 10.94 17.14
CA GLY A 252 -3.41 12.17 17.25
C GLY A 252 -2.03 12.01 17.93
N SER A 253 -1.53 10.79 18.07
CA SER A 253 -0.27 10.48 18.77
C SER A 253 0.99 10.95 18.03
N GLY A 254 0.92 11.19 16.73
CA GLY A 254 2.11 11.56 15.95
C GLY A 254 1.85 12.36 14.68
N GLY A 255 2.96 12.79 14.07
CA GLY A 255 3.03 13.50 12.81
C GLY A 255 2.37 14.89 12.79
N LEU A 256 2.04 15.32 11.58
CA LEU A 256 1.30 16.56 11.31
C LEU A 256 -0.20 16.28 11.42
N SER A 257 -0.83 16.74 12.49
CA SER A 257 -2.25 16.44 12.73
C SER A 257 -3.20 17.14 11.75
N PRO A 258 -4.40 16.55 11.50
CA PRO A 258 -5.45 17.16 10.69
C PRO A 258 -5.79 18.60 11.05
N GLN A 259 -5.86 18.91 12.35
CA GLN A 259 -6.22 20.23 12.87
C GLN A 259 -5.09 21.25 12.74
N ASN A 260 -3.83 20.80 12.65
CA ASN A 260 -2.63 21.65 12.71
C ASN A 260 -1.91 21.78 11.36
N GLY A 261 -2.61 21.51 10.25
CA GLY A 261 -2.15 21.88 8.92
C GLY A 261 -1.92 20.73 7.94
N PHE A 262 -2.30 19.50 8.27
CA PHE A 262 -2.25 18.37 7.33
C PHE A 262 -2.94 18.69 5.99
N PHE A 263 -4.16 19.24 6.04
CA PHE A 263 -4.89 19.62 4.82
C PHE A 263 -4.24 20.80 4.07
N THR A 264 -3.53 21.68 4.77
CA THR A 264 -2.72 22.73 4.15
C THR A 264 -1.55 22.12 3.36
N ALA A 265 -0.86 21.13 3.95
CA ALA A 265 0.18 20.38 3.25
C ALA A 265 -0.38 19.62 2.05
N CYS A 266 -1.51 18.93 2.21
CA CYS A 266 -2.20 18.22 1.13
C CYS A 266 -2.55 19.15 -0.03
N ASN A 267 -3.15 20.32 0.23
CA ASN A 267 -3.48 21.31 -0.81
C ASN A 267 -2.22 21.84 -1.52
N ARG A 268 -1.11 22.02 -0.80
CA ARG A 268 0.18 22.42 -1.40
C ARG A 268 0.75 21.33 -2.31
N LEU A 269 0.67 20.06 -1.90
CA LEU A 269 1.10 18.94 -2.73
C LEU A 269 0.18 18.74 -3.94
N LYS A 270 -1.13 18.89 -3.74
CA LYS A 270 -2.15 18.79 -4.79
C LYS A 270 -1.94 19.85 -5.88
N SER A 271 -1.70 21.11 -5.51
CA SER A 271 -1.42 22.19 -6.49
C SER A 271 -0.11 22.01 -7.26
N GLN A 272 0.77 21.12 -6.78
CA GLN A 272 2.02 20.74 -7.44
C GLN A 272 1.91 19.42 -8.23
N ASN A 273 0.71 18.81 -8.31
CA ASN A 273 0.48 17.47 -8.86
C ASN A 273 1.32 16.37 -8.19
N LYS A 274 1.61 16.52 -6.89
CA LYS A 274 2.39 15.59 -6.08
C LYS A 274 1.57 14.79 -5.06
N LEU A 275 0.29 15.13 -4.88
CA LEU A 275 -0.59 14.38 -3.98
C LEU A 275 -1.08 13.12 -4.71
N HIS A 276 -0.59 11.94 -4.32
CA HIS A 276 -0.99 10.67 -4.92
C HIS A 276 -2.21 10.03 -4.24
N GLY A 277 -2.57 10.47 -3.04
CA GLY A 277 -3.68 9.96 -2.24
C GLY A 277 -3.44 10.22 -0.76
N ILE A 278 -4.44 9.93 0.06
CA ILE A 278 -4.38 10.01 1.52
C ILE A 278 -4.71 8.62 2.09
N PHE A 279 -4.03 8.20 3.15
CA PHE A 279 -4.52 7.11 3.99
C PHE A 279 -4.57 7.49 5.47
N VAL A 280 -5.39 6.77 6.23
CA VAL A 280 -5.58 6.99 7.67
C VAL A 280 -5.36 5.71 8.45
N TRP A 281 -4.65 5.84 9.57
CA TRP A 281 -4.59 4.85 10.64
C TRP A 281 -5.34 5.42 11.86
N SER A 282 -6.44 4.88 12.36
CA SER A 282 -7.28 3.86 11.76
C SER A 282 -8.77 4.20 11.98
N ALA A 283 -9.66 3.47 11.33
CA ALA A 283 -11.10 3.61 11.50
C ALA A 283 -11.54 3.32 12.95
N ASP A 284 -10.87 2.39 13.62
CA ASP A 284 -11.14 1.96 14.99
C ASP A 284 -11.08 3.17 15.95
N ASP A 285 -10.04 3.98 15.83
CA ASP A 285 -9.86 5.22 16.57
C ASP A 285 -10.76 6.36 16.07
N SER A 286 -10.97 6.44 14.75
CA SER A 286 -11.75 7.51 14.12
C SER A 286 -13.23 7.47 14.48
N MET A 287 -13.76 6.29 14.85
CA MET A 287 -15.15 6.12 15.26
C MET A 287 -15.54 7.06 16.41
N ARG A 288 -14.63 7.31 17.38
CA ARG A 288 -14.89 8.22 18.51
C ARG A 288 -15.07 9.69 18.11
N ASN A 289 -14.61 10.05 16.90
CA ASN A 289 -14.61 11.41 16.35
C ASN A 289 -15.55 11.55 15.13
N ASP A 290 -16.49 10.61 14.95
CA ASP A 290 -17.47 10.60 13.85
C ASP A 290 -16.81 10.73 12.46
N PHE A 291 -15.63 10.13 12.30
CA PHE A 291 -14.89 10.10 11.05
C PHE A 291 -14.70 11.47 10.38
N ARG A 292 -14.50 12.51 11.21
CA ARG A 292 -14.42 13.90 10.74
C ARG A 292 -13.29 14.10 9.72
N TYR A 293 -12.13 13.49 9.93
CA TYR A 293 -10.95 13.74 9.11
C TYR A 293 -10.94 12.90 7.83
N GLU A 294 -11.60 11.77 7.83
CA GLU A 294 -11.89 10.91 6.69
C GLU A 294 -12.81 11.67 5.73
N LYS A 295 -13.91 12.25 6.24
CA LYS A 295 -14.82 13.12 5.46
C LYS A 295 -14.07 14.27 4.80
N GLN A 296 -13.18 14.95 5.54
CA GLN A 296 -12.37 16.06 5.03
C GLN A 296 -11.34 15.61 3.98
N SER A 297 -10.68 14.47 4.22
CA SER A 297 -9.70 13.90 3.29
C SER A 297 -10.34 13.54 1.97
N GLN A 298 -11.45 12.83 2.00
CA GLN A 298 -12.20 12.42 0.81
C GLN A 298 -12.74 13.64 0.04
N ALA A 299 -13.28 14.65 0.75
CA ALA A 299 -13.73 15.88 0.11
C ALA A 299 -12.58 16.65 -0.57
N LEU A 300 -11.39 16.69 0.04
CA LEU A 300 -10.20 17.29 -0.58
C LEU A 300 -9.81 16.54 -1.86
N LEU A 301 -9.83 15.19 -1.82
CA LEU A 301 -9.43 14.34 -2.94
C LEU A 301 -10.42 14.39 -4.11
N ALA A 302 -11.73 14.42 -3.83
CA ALA A 302 -12.81 14.41 -4.83
C ALA A 302 -12.82 15.64 -5.78
N ILE A 303 -12.22 16.76 -5.39
CA ILE A 303 -12.18 17.97 -6.24
C ILE A 303 -11.22 17.75 -7.42
N SER A 304 -11.74 17.63 -8.64
CA SER A 304 -10.92 17.61 -9.86
C SER A 304 -10.26 18.97 -10.11
N HIS A 305 -9.01 18.97 -10.58
CA HIS A 305 -8.35 20.15 -11.15
C HIS A 305 -8.42 20.13 -12.68
#